data_AF-A0A1H8XX03-F1
#
_entry.id   AF-A0A1H8XX03-F1
#
_cell.length_a   1.000
_cell.length_b   1.000
_cell.length_c   1.000
_cell.angle_alpha   90.00
_cell.angle_beta   90.00
_cell.angle_gamma   90.00
#
_symmetry.space_group_name_H-M   'P 1'
#
loop_
_entity.id
_entity.type
_entity.pdbx_description
1 polymer ?
#
loop_
_entity_poly.entity_id
_entity_poly.type
_entity_poly.pdbx_seq_one_letter_code
_entity_poly.pdbx_strand_id
1 'polypeptide(L)' 'TYSHMEKRGSRYLRYALFNAAKFVCNWDPSFAAYLEKKRAEGKHYNVAISHAAKKLVRLIYALVKSQSPYNPAA' A
#
# COMPACT_ATOMS: atom_id res chain seq x y z
N THR A 1 13.70 -11.98 -10.57
CA THR A 1 13.57 -12.46 -9.18
C THR A 1 12.60 -11.57 -8.42
N TYR A 2 11.58 -12.12 -7.78
CA TYR A 2 10.66 -11.31 -6.97
C TYR A 2 11.42 -10.73 -5.77
N SER A 3 11.25 -9.42 -5.50
CA SER A 3 11.87 -8.78 -4.35
C SER A 3 11.31 -9.40 -3.06
N HIS A 4 12.17 -9.95 -2.22
CA HIS A 4 11.78 -10.52 -0.93
C HIS A 4 11.30 -9.41 0.03
N MET A 5 10.48 -9.78 1.02
CA MET A 5 10.03 -8.85 2.04
C MET A 5 11.21 -8.46 2.94
N GLU A 6 11.63 -7.20 2.84
CA GLU A 6 12.68 -6.61 3.68
C GLU A 6 12.10 -6.13 5.01
N LYS A 7 12.73 -6.52 6.13
CA LYS A 7 12.33 -6.12 7.50
C LYS A 7 13.23 -5.02 8.09
N ARG A 8 14.15 -4.47 7.29
CA ARG A 8 15.08 -3.39 7.69
C ARG A 8 14.36 -2.05 7.89
N GLY A 9 15.00 -1.13 8.62
CA GLY A 9 14.48 0.22 8.92
C GLY A 9 13.62 0.32 10.20
N SER A 10 12.88 1.43 10.35
CA SER A 10 12.05 1.68 11.55
C SER A 10 10.85 0.72 11.66
N ARG A 11 10.78 -0.02 12.76
CA ARG A 11 9.64 -0.88 13.11
C ARG A 11 8.34 -0.09 13.19
N TYR A 12 8.38 1.08 13.81
CA TYR A 12 7.20 1.93 14.00
C TYR A 12 6.66 2.43 12.66
N LEU A 13 7.55 2.84 11.75
CA LEU A 13 7.13 3.30 10.43
C LEU A 13 6.48 2.18 9.61
N ARG A 14 7.07 0.98 9.60
CA ARG A 14 6.46 -0.18 8.91
C ARG A 14 5.09 -0.51 9.48
N TYR A 15 4.94 -0.47 10.81
CA TYR A 15 3.67 -0.71 11.48
C TYR A 15 2.61 0.36 11.13
N ALA A 16 2.98 1.64 11.17
CA ALA A 16 2.10 2.75 10.83
C ALA A 16 1.61 2.65 9.37
N LEU A 17 2.52 2.41 8.42
CA LEU A 17 2.18 2.25 7.00
C LEU A 17 1.28 1.03 6.75
N PHE A 18 1.53 -0.07 7.44
CA PHE A 18 0.72 -1.28 7.29
C PHE A 18 -0.71 -1.07 7.83
N ASN A 19 -0.88 -0.38 8.96
CA ASN A 19 -2.21 -0.07 9.48
C ASN A 19 -2.91 0.99 8.64
N ALA A 20 -2.22 2.03 8.20
CA ALA A 20 -2.77 3.02 7.28
C ALA A 20 -3.31 2.36 6.01
N ALA A 21 -2.57 1.40 5.44
CA ALA A 21 -3.01 0.66 4.25
C ALA A 21 -4.33 -0.10 4.46
N LYS A 22 -4.61 -0.63 5.67
CA LYS A 22 -5.89 -1.29 5.96
C LYS A 22 -7.06 -0.30 5.85
N PHE A 23 -6.90 0.89 6.42
CA PHE A 23 -7.93 1.94 6.35
C PHE A 23 -8.07 2.47 4.92
N VAL A 24 -6.97 2.74 4.22
CA VAL A 24 -7.01 3.21 2.83
C VAL A 24 -7.75 2.20 1.94
N CYS A 25 -7.52 0.91 2.10
CA CYS A 25 -8.26 -0.11 1.33
C CYS A 25 -9.76 -0.17 1.65
N ASN A 26 -10.20 0.41 2.77
CA ASN A 26 -11.63 0.48 3.12
C ASN A 26 -12.32 1.73 2.56
N TRP A 27 -11.59 2.86 2.50
CA TRP A 27 -12.18 4.16 2.13
C TRP A 27 -11.87 4.59 0.70
N ASP A 28 -10.80 4.07 0.10
CA ASP A 28 -10.41 4.38 -1.27
C ASP A 28 -10.74 3.21 -2.21
N PRO A 29 -11.70 3.38 -3.16
CA PRO A 29 -12.12 2.31 -4.07
C PRO A 29 -10.99 1.76 -4.94
N SER A 30 -10.01 2.58 -5.32
CA SER A 30 -8.87 2.16 -6.14
C SER A 30 -7.94 1.23 -5.37
N PHE A 31 -7.77 1.46 -4.07
CA PHE A 31 -7.04 0.55 -3.20
C PHE A 31 -7.86 -0.68 -2.82
N ALA A 32 -9.18 -0.55 -2.65
CA ALA A 32 -10.08 -1.68 -2.41
C ALA A 32 -10.02 -2.69 -3.57
N ALA A 33 -10.19 -2.21 -4.81
CA ALA A 33 -10.09 -3.05 -6.01
C ALA A 33 -8.69 -3.69 -6.15
N TYR A 34 -7.64 -2.96 -5.79
CA TYR A 34 -6.28 -3.52 -5.80
C TYR A 34 -6.10 -4.62 -4.74
N LEU A 35 -6.64 -4.44 -3.54
CA LEU A 35 -6.61 -5.46 -2.48
C LEU A 35 -7.38 -6.71 -2.91
N GLU A 36 -8.58 -6.55 -3.46
CA GLU A 36 -9.39 -7.64 -3.98
C GLU A 36 -8.66 -8.41 -5.08
N LYS A 37 -8.08 -7.72 -6.06
CA LYS A 37 -7.23 -8.33 -7.09
C LYS A 37 -6.12 -9.19 -6.48
N LYS A 38 -5.44 -8.68 -5.45
CA LYS A 38 -4.37 -9.44 -4.76
C LYS A 38 -4.88 -10.62 -3.97
N ARG A 39 -6.12 -10.57 -3.44
CA ARG A 39 -6.76 -11.72 -2.81
C ARG A 39 -7.21 -12.76 -3.83
N ALA A 40 -7.73 -12.33 -4.98
CA ALA A 40 -8.12 -13.21 -6.09
C ALA A 40 -6.91 -13.96 -6.70
N GLU A 41 -5.70 -13.37 -6.64
CA GLU A 41 -4.43 -14.06 -6.94
C GLU A 41 -4.08 -15.19 -5.93
N GLY A 42 -4.93 -15.47 -4.92
CA GLY A 42 -4.72 -16.52 -3.93
C GLY A 42 -3.87 -16.11 -2.72
N LYS A 43 -3.56 -14.81 -2.57
CA LYS A 43 -2.69 -14.35 -1.48
C LYS A 43 -3.46 -14.21 -0.17
N HIS A 44 -2.81 -14.62 0.91
CA HIS A 44 -3.31 -14.38 2.27
C HIS A 44 -3.56 -12.87 2.51
N TYR A 45 -4.61 -12.53 3.26
CA TYR A 45 -5.06 -11.16 3.48
C TYR A 45 -3.93 -10.21 3.88
N ASN A 46 -3.12 -10.59 4.88
CA ASN A 46 -2.01 -9.75 5.34
C ASN A 46 -0.93 -9.54 4.26
N VAL A 47 -0.71 -10.53 3.38
CA VAL A 47 0.22 -10.41 2.25
C VAL A 47 -0.37 -9.46 1.21
N ALA A 48 -1.66 -9.54 0.93
CA ALA A 48 -2.37 -8.62 0.05
C ALA A 48 -2.32 -7.17 0.60
N ILE A 49 -2.48 -6.98 1.91
CA ILE A 49 -2.28 -5.68 2.57
C ILE A 49 -0.83 -5.21 2.45
N SER A 50 0.18 -6.08 2.58
CA SER A 50 1.58 -5.70 2.35
C SER A 50 1.79 -5.17 0.91
N HIS A 51 1.12 -5.75 -0.08
CA HIS A 51 1.14 -5.22 -1.45
C HIS A 51 0.48 -3.85 -1.55
N ALA A 52 -0.66 -3.63 -0.87
CA ALA A 52 -1.33 -2.33 -0.83
C ALA A 52 -0.47 -1.27 -0.12
N ALA A 53 0.18 -1.61 1.00
CA ALA A 53 1.12 -0.74 1.69
C ALA A 53 2.30 -0.35 0.79
N LYS A 54 2.84 -1.30 0.00
CA LYS A 54 3.89 -1.01 -0.99
C LYS A 54 3.40 -0.04 -2.07
N LYS A 55 2.15 -0.15 -2.51
CA LYS A 55 1.52 0.80 -3.46
C LYS A 55 1.36 2.18 -2.82
N LEU A 56 0.88 2.24 -1.58
CA LEU A 56 0.69 3.48 -0.82
C LEU A 56 2.00 4.26 -0.64
N VAL A 57 3.08 3.59 -0.25
CA VAL A 57 4.40 4.24 -0.08
C VAL A 57 4.88 4.86 -1.39
N ARG A 58 4.66 4.20 -2.53
CA ARG A 58 5.03 4.76 -3.84
C ARG A 58 4.20 5.97 -4.21
N LEU A 59 2.91 5.95 -3.89
CA LEU A 59 2.03 7.10 -4.08
C LEU A 59 2.51 8.28 -3.23
N ILE A 60 2.73 8.09 -1.93
CA ILE A 60 3.25 9.14 -1.03
C ILE A 60 4.57 9.69 -1.57
N TYR A 61 5.50 8.82 -1.97
CA TYR A 61 6.78 9.23 -2.55
C TYR A 61 6.59 10.08 -3.82
N ALA A 62 5.70 9.67 -4.73
CA ALA A 62 5.41 10.42 -5.95
C ALA A 62 4.81 11.80 -5.64
N LEU A 63 3.88 11.90 -4.69
CA LEU A 63 3.27 13.18 -4.28
C LEU A 63 4.32 14.12 -3.66
N VAL A 64 5.13 13.60 -2.74
CA VAL A 64 6.21 14.38 -2.10
C VAL A 64 7.23 14.85 -3.14
N LYS A 65 7.62 13.98 -4.07
CA LYS A 65 8.60 14.30 -5.12
C LYS A 65 8.09 15.32 -6.13
N SER A 66 6.81 15.22 -6.52
CA SER A 66 6.19 16.13 -7.48
C SER A 66 5.62 17.40 -6.83
N GLN A 67 5.65 17.50 -5.50
CA GLN A 67 5.01 18.55 -4.72
C GLN A 67 3.54 18.78 -5.11
N SER A 68 2.88 17.72 -5.60
CA SER A 68 1.50 17.79 -6.07
C SER A 68 0.54 17.30 -4.99
N PRO A 69 -0.65 17.90 -4.87
CA PRO A 69 -1.67 17.42 -3.95
C PRO A 69 -2.18 16.04 -4.37
N TYR A 70 -2.72 15.28 -3.42
CA TYR A 70 -3.38 14.02 -3.74
C TYR A 70 -4.63 14.28 -4.59
N ASN A 71 -4.71 13.63 -5.75
CA ASN A 71 -5.89 13.64 -6.60
C ASN A 71 -6.38 12.20 -6.84
N PRO A 72 -7.48 11.76 -6.21
CA PRO A 72 -8.00 10.40 -6.35
C PRO A 72 -8.67 10.12 -7.71
N ALA A 73 -8.91 11.15 -8.53
CA ALA A 73 -9.63 11.06 -9.81
C ALA A 73 -8.72 11.19 -11.06
N ALA A 74 -7.40 11.36 -10.87
CA ALA A 74 -6.43 11.50 -11.95
C ALA A 74 -5.98 10.15 -12.53
#